data_AF-F2UF82-F1
#
_entry.id   AF-F2UF82-F1
#
_cell.length_a   1.000
_cell.length_b   1.000
_cell.length_c   1.000
_cell.angle_alpha   90.00
_cell.angle_beta   90.00
_cell.angle_gamma   90.00
#
_symmetry.space_group_name_H-M   'P 1'
#
loop_
_entity.id
_entity.type
_entity.pdbx_description
1 polymer ?
#
loop_
_entity_poly.entity_id
_entity_poly.type
_entity_poly.pdbx_seq_one_letter_code
_entity_poly.pdbx_strand_id
1 'polypeptide(L)'
;MSKKTLRGTRLKRSDVSMPEGAVMTQNVVDADMPPMPEQHLLDQQLLQVLESMNIPKAKVQEMLQQPNQKKWQLVWGQYKHKVRHTPGHYLNSLVAHLEARDKQRRKKSKSLKLPSGIESPATILRNIEIALRTNPLSWVKEFIGYEPPYDEKDKTVTRRSGGLNILMEYFASMSDSTR
;
A
#
# COMPACT_ATOMS: atom_id res chain seq x y z
N MET A 1 -43.75 31.80 38.15
CA MET A 1 -43.89 30.33 38.30
C MET A 1 -44.29 29.72 36.97
N SER A 2 -43.42 28.94 36.33
CA SER A 2 -43.78 27.77 35.49
C SER A 2 -42.51 27.20 34.86
N LYS A 3 -42.04 26.09 35.44
CA LYS A 3 -40.96 25.26 34.94
C LYS A 3 -41.54 24.32 33.87
N LYS A 4 -41.01 24.33 32.64
CA LYS A 4 -41.25 23.25 31.67
C LYS A 4 -39.95 22.47 31.46
N THR A 5 -39.90 21.36 32.19
CA THR A 5 -38.91 20.28 32.09
C THR A 5 -39.08 19.55 30.76
N LEU A 6 -38.10 19.60 29.87
CA LEU A 6 -38.02 18.71 28.72
C LEU A 6 -37.18 17.48 29.09
N ARG A 7 -37.86 16.34 29.19
CA ARG A 7 -37.28 15.02 29.42
C ARG A 7 -36.51 14.59 28.17
N GLY A 8 -35.19 14.50 28.27
CA GLY A 8 -34.35 13.82 27.27
C GLY A 8 -34.58 12.31 27.35
N THR A 9 -35.07 11.73 26.27
CA THR A 9 -35.28 10.29 26.10
C THR A 9 -33.94 9.58 25.89
N ARG A 10 -33.63 8.66 26.81
CA ARG A 10 -32.46 7.77 26.79
C ARG A 10 -32.68 6.69 25.72
N LEU A 11 -32.01 6.81 24.58
CA LEU A 11 -31.93 5.75 23.57
C LEU A 11 -31.24 4.52 24.19
N LYS A 12 -31.98 3.41 24.28
CA LYS A 12 -31.48 2.09 24.67
C LYS A 12 -30.50 1.61 23.60
N ARG A 13 -29.25 1.34 24.00
CA ARG A 13 -28.30 0.57 23.19
C ARG A 13 -28.83 -0.86 23.12
N SER A 14 -29.17 -1.32 21.93
CA SER A 14 -29.42 -2.73 21.64
C SER A 14 -28.08 -3.45 21.58
N ASP A 15 -27.91 -4.41 22.47
CA ASP A 15 -26.81 -5.38 22.48
C ASP A 15 -26.77 -6.15 21.16
N VAL A 16 -25.74 -5.92 20.35
CA VAL A 16 -25.42 -6.77 19.20
C VAL A 16 -24.51 -7.88 19.71
N SER A 17 -25.11 -9.00 20.06
CA SER A 17 -24.42 -10.27 20.27
C SER A 17 -23.91 -10.77 18.91
N MET A 18 -22.59 -10.79 18.73
CA MET A 18 -21.94 -11.39 17.56
C MET A 18 -21.75 -12.89 17.82
N PRO A 19 -22.26 -13.79 16.97
CA PRO A 19 -21.90 -15.20 17.09
C PRO A 19 -20.47 -15.41 16.56
N GLU A 20 -19.59 -15.92 17.42
CA GLU A 20 -18.32 -16.53 17.04
C GLU A 20 -18.58 -17.75 16.14
N GLY A 21 -17.77 -17.93 15.09
CA GLY A 21 -17.65 -19.21 14.38
C GLY A 21 -18.13 -19.29 12.93
N ALA A 22 -18.30 -18.19 12.20
CA ALA A 22 -18.56 -18.25 10.76
C ALA A 22 -17.26 -18.50 9.98
N VAL A 23 -16.98 -19.76 9.65
CA VAL A 23 -16.03 -20.14 8.60
C VAL A 23 -16.56 -19.56 7.28
N MET A 24 -15.95 -18.47 6.81
CA MET A 24 -16.24 -17.86 5.51
C MET A 24 -15.70 -18.75 4.39
N THR A 25 -16.41 -19.82 4.03
CA THR A 25 -16.30 -20.41 2.68
C THR A 25 -17.44 -19.87 1.82
N GLN A 26 -17.45 -18.56 1.57
CA GLN A 26 -18.29 -18.02 0.52
C GLN A 26 -17.61 -18.28 -0.82
N ASN A 27 -18.15 -19.23 -1.60
CA ASN A 27 -17.93 -19.30 -3.04
C ASN A 27 -18.58 -18.05 -3.66
N VAL A 28 -17.88 -16.92 -3.60
CA VAL A 28 -18.29 -15.70 -4.31
C VAL A 28 -17.94 -15.91 -5.78
N VAL A 29 -18.90 -16.39 -6.55
CA VAL A 29 -18.86 -16.25 -8.01
C VAL A 29 -19.16 -14.78 -8.31
N ASP A 30 -18.09 -14.05 -8.62
CA ASP A 30 -18.14 -12.66 -9.05
C ASP A 30 -18.92 -12.59 -10.37
N ALA A 31 -19.98 -11.78 -10.42
CA ALA A 31 -20.92 -11.73 -11.55
C ALA A 31 -20.25 -11.28 -12.87
N ASP A 32 -19.10 -10.61 -12.79
CA ASP A 32 -18.33 -10.17 -13.96
C ASP A 32 -17.22 -11.16 -14.38
N MET A 33 -17.16 -12.35 -13.77
CA MET A 33 -16.08 -13.29 -14.01
C MET A 33 -16.18 -13.89 -15.43
N PRO A 34 -15.12 -13.79 -16.25
CA PRO A 34 -15.12 -14.39 -17.58
C PRO A 34 -15.19 -15.93 -17.51
N PRO A 35 -15.56 -16.60 -18.62
CA PRO A 35 -15.57 -18.07 -18.65
C PRO A 35 -14.18 -18.61 -18.30
N MET A 36 -14.17 -19.68 -17.52
CA MET A 36 -12.94 -20.33 -17.08
C MET A 36 -12.16 -20.86 -18.29
N PRO A 37 -10.85 -20.57 -18.40
CA PRO A 37 -10.02 -21.06 -19.49
C PRO A 37 -9.74 -22.56 -19.36
N GLU A 38 -9.15 -23.15 -20.40
CA GLU A 38 -8.74 -24.55 -20.37
C GLU A 38 -7.76 -24.84 -19.23
N GLN A 39 -7.77 -26.08 -18.73
CA GLN A 39 -6.99 -26.51 -17.57
C GLN A 39 -5.53 -26.08 -17.61
N HIS A 40 -4.89 -26.33 -18.75
CA HIS A 40 -3.46 -26.08 -18.92
C HIS A 40 -3.13 -24.58 -18.86
N LEU A 41 -3.99 -23.72 -19.39
CA LEU A 41 -3.84 -22.27 -19.31
C LEU A 41 -4.15 -21.76 -17.91
N LEU A 42 -5.18 -22.31 -17.27
CA LEU A 42 -5.54 -21.95 -15.90
C LEU A 42 -4.40 -22.23 -14.93
N ASP A 43 -3.75 -23.39 -15.04
CA ASP A 43 -2.63 -23.77 -14.19
C ASP A 43 -1.39 -22.88 -14.46
N GLN A 44 -1.13 -22.50 -15.72
CA GLN A 44 -0.08 -21.53 -16.04
C GLN A 44 -0.35 -20.13 -15.47
N GLN A 45 -1.58 -19.62 -15.63
CA GLN A 45 -1.99 -18.33 -15.08
C GLN A 45 -1.93 -18.33 -13.55
N LEU A 46 -2.36 -19.43 -12.92
CA LEU A 46 -2.26 -19.60 -11.48
C LEU A 46 -0.80 -19.55 -11.02
N LEU A 47 0.10 -20.27 -11.67
CA LEU A 47 1.53 -20.24 -11.34
C LEU A 47 2.10 -18.81 -11.39
N GLN A 48 1.82 -18.05 -12.46
CA GLN A 48 2.25 -16.65 -12.58
C GLN A 48 1.72 -15.79 -11.43
N VAL A 49 0.44 -15.97 -11.06
CA VAL A 49 -0.17 -15.24 -9.93
C VAL A 49 0.51 -15.61 -8.61
N LEU A 50 0.74 -16.90 -8.36
CA LEU A 50 1.35 -17.38 -7.11
C LEU A 50 2.82 -16.94 -6.98
N GLU A 51 3.56 -16.92 -8.08
CA GLU A 51 4.92 -16.36 -8.12
C GLU A 51 4.92 -14.87 -7.77
N SER A 52 3.95 -14.10 -8.27
CA SER A 52 3.82 -12.67 -7.97
C SER A 52 3.52 -12.38 -6.49
N MET A 53 2.90 -13.33 -5.80
CA MET A 53 2.54 -13.25 -4.37
C MET A 53 3.67 -13.73 -3.44
N ASN A 54 4.81 -14.18 -3.99
CA ASN A 54 5.95 -14.68 -3.21
C ASN A 54 5.58 -15.82 -2.23
N ILE A 55 4.75 -16.76 -2.69
CA ILE A 55 4.25 -17.88 -1.87
C ILE A 55 5.29 -19.02 -1.81
N PRO A 56 5.52 -19.67 -0.66
CA PRO A 56 6.43 -20.81 -0.55
C PRO A 56 6.05 -21.98 -1.47
N LYS A 57 7.04 -22.66 -2.05
CA LYS A 57 6.83 -23.76 -3.02
C LYS A 57 5.89 -24.86 -2.53
N ALA A 58 5.96 -25.22 -1.25
CA ALA A 58 5.06 -26.21 -0.66
C ALA A 58 3.58 -25.80 -0.76
N LYS A 59 3.28 -24.51 -0.52
CA LYS A 59 1.92 -23.98 -0.61
C LYS A 59 1.46 -23.83 -2.05
N VAL A 60 2.37 -23.52 -2.98
CA VAL A 60 2.08 -23.50 -4.43
C VAL A 60 1.60 -24.88 -4.90
N GLN A 61 2.29 -25.96 -4.50
CA GLN A 61 1.89 -27.33 -4.86
C GLN A 61 0.50 -27.71 -4.31
N GLU A 62 0.17 -27.27 -3.10
CA GLU A 62 -1.17 -27.46 -2.51
C GLU A 62 -2.26 -26.71 -3.30
N MET A 63 -1.95 -25.50 -3.78
CA MET A 63 -2.88 -24.67 -4.56
C MET A 63 -3.11 -25.21 -5.97
N LEU A 64 -2.10 -25.85 -6.58
CA LEU A 64 -2.25 -26.58 -7.84
C LEU A 64 -3.16 -27.80 -7.75
N GLN A 65 -3.40 -28.35 -6.56
CA GLN A 65 -4.32 -29.48 -6.36
C GLN A 65 -5.77 -29.04 -6.09
N GLN A 66 -6.04 -27.73 -6.00
CA GLN A 66 -7.39 -27.24 -5.76
C GLN A 66 -8.32 -27.46 -6.98
N PRO A 67 -9.65 -27.53 -6.77
CA PRO A 67 -10.62 -27.55 -7.86
C PRO A 67 -10.46 -26.33 -8.78
N ASN A 68 -10.67 -26.53 -10.08
CA ASN A 68 -10.49 -25.49 -11.11
C ASN A 68 -11.28 -24.21 -10.81
N GLN A 69 -12.49 -24.35 -10.27
CA GLN A 69 -13.31 -23.19 -9.91
C GLN A 69 -12.61 -22.28 -8.88
N LYS A 70 -11.92 -22.86 -7.89
CA LYS A 70 -11.17 -22.08 -6.88
C LYS A 70 -9.91 -21.46 -7.46
N LYS A 71 -9.20 -22.19 -8.34
CA LYS A 71 -8.04 -21.67 -9.06
C LYS A 71 -8.44 -20.45 -9.90
N TRP A 72 -9.56 -20.56 -10.61
CA TRP A 72 -10.07 -19.49 -11.47
C TRP A 72 -10.52 -18.27 -10.67
N GLN A 73 -11.23 -18.48 -9.56
CA GLN A 73 -11.56 -17.39 -8.62
C GLN A 73 -10.32 -16.65 -8.13
N LEU A 74 -9.24 -17.35 -7.83
CA LEU A 74 -8.00 -16.74 -7.36
C LEU A 74 -7.30 -15.94 -8.46
N VAL A 75 -7.16 -16.53 -9.65
CA VAL A 75 -6.57 -15.88 -10.83
C VAL A 75 -7.36 -14.61 -11.18
N TRP A 76 -8.68 -14.72 -11.23
CA TRP A 76 -9.56 -13.58 -11.52
C TRP A 76 -9.51 -12.51 -10.41
N GLY A 77 -9.52 -12.92 -9.15
CA GLY A 77 -9.39 -12.01 -8.01
C GLY A 77 -8.10 -11.20 -8.09
N GLN A 78 -7.00 -11.81 -8.54
CA GLN A 78 -5.75 -11.10 -8.77
C GLN A 78 -5.83 -10.13 -9.94
N TYR A 79 -6.45 -10.49 -11.07
CA TYR A 79 -6.62 -9.58 -12.21
C TYR A 79 -7.50 -8.37 -11.89
N LYS A 80 -8.49 -8.52 -11.01
CA LYS A 80 -9.30 -7.40 -10.52
C LYS A 80 -8.56 -6.50 -9.54
N HIS A 81 -7.50 -6.98 -8.91
CA HIS A 81 -6.77 -6.21 -7.92
C HIS A 81 -6.00 -5.05 -8.58
N LYS A 82 -6.48 -3.82 -8.36
CA LYS A 82 -5.75 -2.62 -8.75
C LYS A 82 -4.89 -2.14 -7.60
N VAL A 83 -3.58 -2.08 -7.84
CA VAL A 83 -2.64 -1.40 -6.94
C VAL A 83 -3.11 0.04 -6.76
N ARG A 84 -3.26 0.45 -5.50
CA ARG A 84 -3.82 1.76 -5.16
C ARG A 84 -2.94 2.93 -5.62
N HIS A 85 -1.62 2.82 -5.44
CA HIS A 85 -0.63 3.81 -5.85
C HIS A 85 0.71 3.15 -6.24
N THR A 86 1.43 3.73 -7.21
CA THR A 86 2.76 3.27 -7.63
C THR A 86 3.84 3.64 -6.59
N PRO A 87 5.01 2.97 -6.59
CA PRO A 87 6.14 3.35 -5.72
C PRO A 87 6.50 4.84 -5.85
N GLY A 88 6.48 5.36 -7.08
CA GLY A 88 6.81 6.76 -7.35
C GLY A 88 5.88 7.78 -6.68
N HIS A 89 4.60 7.44 -6.48
CA HIS A 89 3.68 8.32 -5.74
C HIS A 89 4.17 8.61 -4.32
N TYR A 90 4.63 7.58 -3.62
CA TYR A 90 5.13 7.71 -2.25
C TYR A 90 6.55 8.27 -2.22
N LEU A 91 7.44 7.76 -3.08
CA LEU A 91 8.85 8.13 -3.07
C LEU A 91 9.08 9.57 -3.51
N ASN A 92 8.35 10.08 -4.51
CA ASN A 92 8.44 11.50 -4.88
C ASN A 92 7.99 12.42 -3.75
N SER A 93 6.93 12.05 -3.04
CA SER A 93 6.46 12.81 -1.88
C SER A 93 7.53 12.84 -0.78
N LEU A 94 8.20 11.72 -0.53
CA LEU A 94 9.29 11.64 0.44
C LEU A 94 10.53 12.43 0.01
N VAL A 95 10.88 12.41 -1.28
CA VAL A 95 11.94 13.23 -1.86
C VAL A 95 11.64 14.73 -1.70
N ALA A 96 10.40 15.16 -1.91
CA ALA A 96 10.01 16.55 -1.69
C ALA A 96 10.19 16.99 -0.23
N HIS A 97 9.94 16.10 0.74
CA HIS A 97 10.25 16.34 2.16
C HIS A 97 11.75 16.47 2.40
N LEU A 98 12.58 15.59 1.82
CA LEU A 98 14.04 15.66 1.89
C LEU A 98 14.57 16.99 1.33
N GLU A 99 14.12 17.39 0.14
CA GLU A 99 14.51 18.66 -0.47
C GLU A 99 14.10 19.87 0.36
N ALA A 100 12.91 19.86 0.96
CA ALA A 100 12.46 20.93 1.83
C ALA A 100 13.36 21.04 3.07
N ARG A 101 13.78 19.91 3.65
CA ARG A 101 14.72 19.86 4.78
C ARG A 101 16.12 20.34 4.39
N ASP A 102 16.61 19.96 3.21
CA ASP A 102 17.89 20.44 2.68
C ASP A 102 17.87 21.95 2.45
N LYS A 103 16.79 22.48 1.86
CA LYS A 103 16.58 23.93 1.68
C LYS A 103 16.54 24.66 3.03
N GLN A 104 15.89 24.08 4.04
CA GLN A 104 15.84 24.63 5.39
C GLN A 104 17.24 24.71 6.02
N ARG A 105 18.02 23.62 5.96
CA ARG A 105 19.41 23.55 6.45
C ARG A 105 20.30 24.60 5.77
N ARG A 106 20.26 24.66 4.43
CA ARG A 106 21.07 25.62 3.64
C ARG A 106 20.73 27.07 3.95
N LYS A 107 19.46 27.40 4.16
CA LYS A 107 19.00 28.78 4.41
C LYS A 107 18.99 29.16 5.90
N LYS A 108 19.39 28.25 6.82
CA LYS A 108 19.25 28.42 8.28
C LYS A 108 17.85 28.92 8.68
N SER A 109 16.83 28.51 7.95
CA SER A 109 15.46 28.97 8.17
C SER A 109 14.81 28.19 9.31
N LYS A 110 14.01 28.87 10.13
CA LYS A 110 13.26 28.26 11.23
C LYS A 110 11.98 27.56 10.77
N SER A 111 11.55 27.75 9.52
CA SER A 111 10.28 27.23 9.02
C SER A 111 10.50 26.29 7.83
N LEU A 112 10.10 25.03 8.00
CA LEU A 112 9.99 24.07 6.89
C LEU A 112 8.75 24.42 6.08
N LYS A 113 8.96 24.94 4.87
CA LYS A 113 7.86 25.17 3.92
C LYS A 113 7.82 23.99 2.94
N LEU A 114 6.88 23.09 3.19
CA LEU A 114 6.56 22.01 2.27
C LEU A 114 5.59 22.50 1.19
N PRO A 115 5.68 22.01 -0.05
CA PRO A 115 4.65 22.25 -1.06
C PRO A 115 3.26 21.84 -0.55
N SER A 116 2.25 22.67 -0.83
CA SER A 116 0.86 22.39 -0.50
C SER A 116 0.39 21.09 -1.16
N GLY A 117 -0.40 20.29 -0.45
CA GLY A 117 -0.98 19.06 -0.97
C GLY A 117 -0.11 17.80 -0.83
N ILE A 118 1.08 17.89 -0.21
CA ILE A 118 1.90 16.73 0.12
C ILE A 118 1.42 16.11 1.44
N GLU A 119 1.21 14.80 1.46
CA GLU A 119 0.84 14.05 2.66
C GLU A 119 1.91 14.16 3.77
N SER A 120 1.48 13.97 5.02
CA SER A 120 2.41 13.95 6.15
C SER A 120 3.41 12.78 6.00
N PRO A 121 4.68 12.93 6.44
CA PRO A 121 5.65 11.84 6.36
C PRO A 121 5.21 10.57 7.10
N ALA A 122 4.52 10.71 8.23
CA ALA A 122 3.99 9.57 8.97
C ALA A 122 2.96 8.77 8.13
N THR A 123 2.08 9.48 7.42
CA THR A 123 1.11 8.87 6.49
C THR A 123 1.81 8.18 5.33
N ILE A 124 2.79 8.84 4.71
CA ILE A 124 3.56 8.29 3.58
C ILE A 124 4.27 7.00 4.00
N LEU A 125 4.98 7.02 5.13
CA LEU A 125 5.71 5.86 5.64
C LEU A 125 4.78 4.70 5.99
N ARG A 126 3.62 4.98 6.59
CA ARG A 126 2.59 3.96 6.85
C ARG A 126 2.06 3.35 5.56
N ASN A 127 1.79 4.18 4.55
CA ASN A 127 1.32 3.70 3.26
C ASN A 127 2.39 2.88 2.51
N ILE A 128 3.66 3.26 2.59
CA ILE A 128 4.78 2.48 2.05
C ILE A 128 4.87 1.12 2.74
N GLU A 129 4.79 1.06 4.08
CA GLU A 129 4.81 -0.21 4.81
C GLU A 129 3.67 -1.14 4.39
N ILE A 130 2.44 -0.63 4.32
CA ILE A 130 1.29 -1.41 3.85
C ILE A 130 1.54 -1.89 2.42
N ALA A 131 1.93 -0.99 1.51
CA ALA A 131 2.16 -1.31 0.11
C ALA A 131 3.24 -2.38 -0.08
N LEU A 132 4.36 -2.28 0.63
CA LEU A 132 5.42 -3.30 0.59
C LEU A 132 4.95 -4.66 1.11
N ARG A 133 3.99 -4.69 2.04
CA ARG A 133 3.47 -5.94 2.62
C ARG A 133 2.38 -6.59 1.77
N THR A 134 1.58 -5.80 1.05
CA THR A 134 0.35 -6.30 0.39
C THR A 134 0.40 -6.28 -1.13
N ASN A 135 1.32 -5.56 -1.75
CA ASN A 135 1.45 -5.53 -3.21
C ASN A 135 2.30 -6.69 -3.73
N PRO A 136 2.13 -7.08 -5.01
CA PRO A 136 2.93 -8.12 -5.63
C PRO A 136 4.43 -7.76 -5.65
N LEU A 137 5.28 -8.79 -5.78
CA LEU A 137 6.73 -8.64 -5.83
C LEU A 137 7.21 -7.68 -6.94
N SER A 138 6.48 -7.57 -8.05
CA SER A 138 6.76 -6.60 -9.11
C SER A 138 6.77 -5.16 -8.61
N TRP A 139 5.84 -4.80 -7.71
CA TRP A 139 5.80 -3.48 -7.07
C TRP A 139 7.03 -3.25 -6.20
N VAL A 140 7.47 -4.27 -5.46
CA VAL A 140 8.68 -4.19 -4.62
C VAL A 140 9.93 -4.04 -5.49
N LYS A 141 10.02 -4.75 -6.61
CA LYS A 141 11.12 -4.60 -7.58
C LYS A 141 11.15 -3.18 -8.15
N GLU A 142 10.00 -2.64 -8.55
CA GLU A 142 9.88 -1.24 -9.00
C GLU A 142 10.28 -0.25 -7.90
N PHE A 143 9.87 -0.50 -6.66
CA PHE A 143 10.27 0.31 -5.50
C PHE A 143 11.79 0.32 -5.29
N ILE A 144 12.43 -0.84 -5.33
CA ILE A 144 13.90 -0.95 -5.15
C ILE A 144 14.65 -0.29 -6.30
N GLY A 145 14.16 -0.43 -7.53
CA GLY A 145 14.75 0.17 -8.73
C GLY A 145 14.32 1.62 -9.00
N TYR A 146 13.57 2.25 -8.09
CA TYR A 146 12.95 3.54 -8.35
C TYR A 146 13.98 4.67 -8.53
N GLU A 147 13.86 5.44 -9.61
CA GLU A 147 14.64 6.65 -9.83
C GLU A 147 13.71 7.87 -9.90
N PRO A 148 13.78 8.81 -8.94
CA PRO A 148 13.09 10.09 -9.04
C PRO A 148 13.62 10.88 -10.25
N PRO A 149 12.78 11.74 -10.87
CA PRO A 149 13.24 12.67 -11.87
C PRO A 149 14.43 13.50 -11.37
N TYR A 150 15.48 13.59 -12.19
CA TYR A 150 16.69 14.34 -11.88
C TYR A 150 17.00 15.31 -13.02
N ASP A 151 17.14 16.60 -12.70
CA ASP A 151 17.60 17.61 -13.65
C ASP A 151 19.12 17.76 -13.53
N GLU A 152 19.86 17.27 -14.52
CA GLU A 152 21.33 17.37 -14.56
C GLU A 152 21.84 18.81 -14.55
N LYS A 153 21.00 19.79 -14.94
CA LYS A 153 21.36 21.21 -14.96
C LYS A 153 21.24 21.83 -13.56
N ASP A 154 20.37 21.31 -12.70
CA ASP A 154 20.21 21.78 -11.34
C ASP A 154 21.12 21.01 -10.36
N LYS A 155 22.36 21.52 -10.22
CA LYS A 155 23.34 21.00 -9.26
C LYS A 155 22.92 21.13 -7.79
N THR A 156 21.80 21.78 -7.48
CA THR A 156 21.29 21.89 -6.11
C THR A 156 20.42 20.70 -5.69
N VAL A 157 19.96 19.90 -6.65
CA VAL A 157 19.18 18.69 -6.42
C VAL A 157 20.14 17.50 -6.24
N THR A 158 19.91 16.72 -5.19
CA THR A 158 20.65 15.49 -4.93
C THR A 158 20.11 14.38 -5.83
N ARG A 159 20.97 13.76 -6.64
CA ARG A 159 20.61 12.55 -7.39
C ARG A 159 20.34 11.42 -6.41
N ARG A 160 19.15 10.84 -6.48
CA ARG A 160 18.72 9.70 -5.64
C ARG A 160 18.38 8.53 -6.53
N SER A 161 18.62 7.33 -6.02
CA SER A 161 18.31 6.08 -6.74
C SER A 161 17.97 4.99 -5.73
N GLY A 162 16.87 4.30 -6.00
CA GLY A 162 16.32 3.22 -5.21
C GLY A 162 15.52 3.68 -3.99
N GLY A 163 14.32 3.11 -3.83
CA GLY A 163 13.41 3.46 -2.74
C GLY A 163 13.98 3.21 -1.35
N LEU A 164 14.84 2.18 -1.19
CA LEU A 164 15.53 1.91 0.08
C LEU A 164 16.50 3.02 0.46
N ASN A 165 17.29 3.52 -0.50
CA ASN A 165 18.25 4.60 -0.23
C ASN A 165 17.51 5.89 0.14
N ILE A 166 16.41 6.20 -0.54
CA ILE A 166 15.57 7.36 -0.23
C ILE A 166 14.99 7.25 1.19
N LEU A 167 14.49 6.07 1.58
CA LEU A 167 14.00 5.83 2.95
C LEU A 167 15.10 6.02 3.99
N MET A 168 16.28 5.42 3.76
CA MET A 168 17.41 5.52 4.69
C MET A 168 17.89 6.97 4.84
N GLU A 169 17.95 7.72 3.74
CA GLU A 169 18.27 9.14 3.76
C GLU A 169 17.23 9.93 4.56
N TYR A 170 15.93 9.65 4.37
CA TYR A 170 14.88 10.29 5.14
C TYR A 170 15.02 10.05 6.64
N PHE A 171 15.25 8.80 7.05
CA PHE A 171 15.49 8.47 8.46
C PHE A 171 16.73 9.16 9.03
N ALA A 172 17.84 9.17 8.28
CA ALA A 172 19.05 9.88 8.68
C ALA A 172 18.82 11.39 8.84
N SER A 173 17.99 11.98 7.96
CA SER A 173 17.64 13.39 8.07
C SER A 173 16.88 13.72 9.36
N MET A 174 16.12 12.77 9.93
CA MET A 174 15.38 12.98 11.17
C MET A 174 16.27 12.93 12.41
N SER A 175 17.30 12.05 12.42
CA SER A 175 18.23 11.95 13.54
C SER A 175 19.11 13.19 13.72
N ASP A 176 19.42 13.92 12.65
CA ASP A 176 20.18 15.18 12.74
C ASP A 176 19.39 16.32 13.38
N SER A 177 18.07 16.21 13.46
CA SER A 177 17.19 17.27 13.99
C SER A 177 16.99 17.21 15.51
N THR A 178 17.53 16.18 16.18
CA THR A 178 17.38 15.93 17.63
C THR A 178 18.64 16.29 18.44
N ARG A 179 19.65 16.87 17.79
CA ARG A 179 20.83 17.48 18.44
C ARG A 179 20.76 19.00 18.33
#